data_AF-A0A1S8B9N5-F1
#
_entry.id   AF-A0A1S8B9N5-F1
#
_cell.length_a   1.000
_cell.length_b   1.000
_cell.length_c   1.000
_cell.angle_alpha   90.00
_cell.angle_beta   90.00
_cell.angle_gamma   90.00
#
_symmetry.space_group_name_H-M   'P 1'
#
loop_
_entity.id
_entity.type
_entity.pdbx_description
1 polymer ?
#
loop_
_entity_poly.entity_id
_entity_poly.type
_entity_poly.pdbx_seq_one_letter_code
_entity_poly.pdbx_strand_id
1 'polypeptide(L)'
;MAYFYGALSSGNMAALDALLLQVSYSFFNRVGSNTWYLVGSAIRLAVGTGLHTAPNDTTRQLPLDVQEYRKRLFWSLYMMDRVVSISLGRPFGIRDDDIEVGIFTEVDDENILPDRILPQPPLKASEMAVPLHILSLRKIAGDVFEQVYSNKNRYLPPADRDEILRGLHAKLVEWRRTMPFPLPQTRILQVPHTSTAWYDLNYYTHLIMLYRPSPLCPVLTLEKVHLIAEASAMAIRQIEIMHHDQRYAFNWLNLFNVFTITLTLIYSITAQPEALSAYLQRSDALKDLDRASSVLENFATKFPTALKCRAIVHDVSQRLKSHMNPDDMADPGGNHSSPRVDKLLPSGSPGGLNIPPGGPQMDEISFPSFTTGNLSFDELQNQVAGTGYSPGANSAVGDSQNVTSAMSDSGLPPDFRLAATTTPFGDAAAQFMAAGIGTVETADMDLDEEFMNLLGGNFES
;
A
#
# COMPACT_ATOMS: atom_id res chain seq x y z
N MET A 1 7.22 7.93 -28.03
CA MET A 1 7.32 9.28 -28.63
C MET A 1 7.22 9.34 -30.16
N ALA A 2 7.95 8.56 -30.97
CA ALA A 2 7.89 8.69 -32.44
C ALA A 2 6.45 8.74 -33.03
N TYR A 3 5.57 7.83 -32.58
CA TYR A 3 4.17 7.79 -33.00
C TYR A 3 3.27 8.86 -32.35
N PHE A 4 3.71 9.53 -31.29
CA PHE A 4 2.89 10.51 -30.55
C PHE A 4 2.69 11.80 -31.35
N TYR A 5 3.72 12.29 -32.03
CA TYR A 5 3.60 13.44 -32.94
C TYR A 5 2.67 13.13 -34.13
N GLY A 6 2.73 11.90 -34.67
CA GLY A 6 1.78 11.42 -35.67
C GLY A 6 0.35 11.41 -35.14
N ALA A 7 0.13 10.84 -33.96
CA ALA A 7 -1.19 10.79 -33.33
C ALA A 7 -1.76 12.20 -33.00
N LEU A 8 -0.91 13.14 -32.57
CA LEU A 8 -1.29 14.56 -32.41
C LEU A 8 -1.69 15.21 -33.75
N SER A 9 -0.99 14.91 -34.84
CA SER A 9 -1.39 15.40 -36.18
C SER A 9 -2.72 14.80 -36.68
N SER A 10 -3.11 13.64 -36.16
CA SER A 10 -4.45 13.04 -36.35
C SER A 10 -5.51 13.55 -35.37
N GLY A 11 -5.17 14.47 -34.47
CA GLY A 11 -6.08 15.11 -33.51
C GLY A 11 -6.05 14.53 -32.09
N ASN A 12 -6.49 15.36 -31.13
CA ASN A 12 -6.28 15.11 -29.69
C ASN A 12 -6.89 13.79 -29.16
N MET A 13 -7.96 13.27 -29.77
CA MET A 13 -8.52 11.97 -29.36
C MET A 13 -7.57 10.82 -29.72
N ALA A 14 -7.10 10.76 -30.97
CA ALA A 14 -6.15 9.74 -31.43
C ALA A 14 -4.81 9.81 -30.66
N ALA A 15 -4.38 11.03 -30.29
CA ALA A 15 -3.23 11.23 -29.40
C ALA A 15 -3.47 10.67 -27.98
N LEU A 16 -4.69 10.76 -27.47
CA LEU A 16 -5.07 10.23 -26.15
C LEU A 16 -5.20 8.70 -26.17
N ASP A 17 -5.77 8.12 -27.23
CA ASP A 17 -5.77 6.66 -27.45
C ASP A 17 -4.34 6.12 -27.50
N ALA A 18 -3.46 6.76 -28.29
CA ALA A 18 -2.05 6.38 -28.41
C ALA A 18 -1.31 6.46 -27.07
N LEU A 19 -1.59 7.48 -26.24
CA LEU A 19 -1.05 7.57 -24.88
C LEU A 19 -1.60 6.48 -23.96
N LEU A 20 -2.90 6.18 -23.99
CA LEU A 20 -3.50 5.13 -23.16
C LEU A 20 -3.01 3.73 -23.52
N LEU A 21 -2.76 3.47 -24.80
CA LEU A 21 -2.08 2.26 -25.26
C LEU A 21 -0.62 2.23 -24.78
N GLN A 22 0.11 3.36 -24.79
CA GLN A 22 1.48 3.43 -24.29
C GLN A 22 1.56 3.27 -22.75
N VAL A 23 0.58 3.80 -21.99
CA VAL A 23 0.40 3.55 -20.55
C VAL A 23 0.16 2.06 -20.31
N SER A 24 -0.81 1.49 -21.01
CA SER A 24 -1.17 0.06 -20.89
C SER A 24 0.04 -0.84 -21.17
N TYR A 25 0.83 -0.51 -22.20
CA TYR A 25 2.10 -1.18 -22.50
C TYR A 25 3.13 -1.02 -21.37
N SER A 26 3.27 0.18 -20.80
CA SER A 26 4.28 0.46 -19.75
C SER A 26 4.06 -0.29 -18.43
N PHE A 27 2.83 -0.71 -18.10
CA PHE A 27 2.61 -1.63 -16.96
C PHE A 27 3.36 -2.96 -17.12
N PHE A 28 3.42 -3.48 -18.35
CA PHE A 28 3.89 -4.84 -18.64
C PHE A 28 5.33 -4.93 -19.16
N ASN A 29 6.09 -3.83 -19.25
CA ASN A 29 7.41 -3.82 -19.89
C ASN A 29 8.49 -3.16 -19.03
N ARG A 30 9.70 -3.73 -19.05
CA ARG A 30 10.89 -3.22 -18.33
C ARG A 30 11.42 -1.91 -18.91
N VAL A 31 11.23 -1.71 -20.21
CA VAL A 31 11.80 -0.61 -20.99
C VAL A 31 10.66 0.21 -21.58
N GLY A 32 10.65 1.51 -21.29
CA GLY A 32 9.63 2.44 -21.76
C GLY A 32 9.77 3.80 -21.09
N SER A 33 8.92 4.75 -21.47
CA SER A 33 8.77 5.99 -20.71
C SER A 33 8.08 5.70 -19.39
N ASN A 34 8.55 6.29 -18.29
CA ASN A 34 8.01 6.09 -16.95
C ASN A 34 6.49 6.32 -16.89
N THR A 35 5.77 5.31 -16.40
CA THR A 35 4.30 5.19 -16.38
C THR A 35 3.58 6.44 -15.87
N TRP A 36 4.08 7.05 -14.77
CA TRP A 36 3.41 8.19 -14.13
C TRP A 36 3.46 9.45 -15.00
N TYR A 37 4.56 9.70 -15.69
CA TYR A 37 4.64 10.82 -16.65
C TYR A 37 3.74 10.59 -17.88
N LEU A 38 3.54 9.34 -18.31
CA LEU A 38 2.60 9.02 -19.40
C LEU A 38 1.15 9.25 -18.98
N VAL A 39 0.75 8.76 -17.80
CA VAL A 39 -0.59 9.00 -17.25
C VAL A 39 -0.83 10.49 -17.00
N GLY A 40 0.13 11.20 -16.40
CA GLY A 40 0.03 12.65 -16.17
C GLY A 40 -0.06 13.46 -17.49
N SER A 41 0.60 13.01 -18.55
CA SER A 41 0.47 13.62 -19.89
C SER A 41 -0.90 13.37 -20.51
N ALA A 42 -1.41 12.14 -20.40
CA ALA A 42 -2.75 11.78 -20.86
C ALA A 42 -3.84 12.53 -20.08
N ILE A 43 -3.72 12.66 -18.74
CA ILE A 43 -4.65 13.45 -17.91
C ILE A 43 -4.68 14.90 -18.38
N ARG A 44 -3.52 15.54 -18.59
CA ARG A 44 -3.48 16.94 -19.10
C ARG A 44 -4.13 17.08 -20.47
N LEU A 45 -3.99 16.09 -21.36
CA LEU A 45 -4.65 16.08 -22.67
C LEU A 45 -6.17 15.87 -22.56
N ALA A 46 -6.62 14.99 -21.66
CA ALA A 46 -8.05 14.77 -21.38
C ALA A 46 -8.72 15.99 -20.71
N VAL A 47 -7.98 16.68 -19.83
CA VAL A 47 -8.40 17.95 -19.24
C VAL A 47 -8.49 19.03 -20.30
N GLY A 48 -7.44 19.23 -21.10
CA GLY A 48 -7.39 20.20 -22.20
C GLY A 48 -8.37 19.96 -23.36
N THR A 49 -9.01 18.79 -23.41
CA THR A 49 -10.09 18.46 -24.37
C THR A 49 -11.50 18.49 -23.76
N GLY A 50 -11.64 18.82 -22.48
CA GLY A 50 -12.94 18.89 -21.80
C GLY A 50 -13.59 17.52 -21.55
N LEU A 51 -12.82 16.43 -21.48
CA LEU A 51 -13.37 15.10 -21.20
C LEU A 51 -13.82 14.89 -19.74
N HIS A 52 -13.46 15.82 -18.85
CA HIS A 52 -13.79 15.83 -17.42
C HIS A 52 -15.02 16.69 -17.08
N THR A 53 -15.42 17.62 -17.95
CA THR A 53 -16.50 18.59 -17.72
C THR A 53 -17.87 18.01 -18.05
N ALA A 54 -18.93 18.66 -17.57
CA ALA A 54 -20.30 18.33 -17.91
C ALA A 54 -20.52 18.45 -19.43
N PRO A 55 -21.34 17.58 -20.05
CA PRO A 55 -21.62 17.69 -21.48
C PRO A 55 -22.22 19.05 -21.84
N ASN A 56 -21.51 19.82 -22.67
CA ASN A 56 -21.99 21.04 -23.31
C ASN A 56 -22.78 20.72 -24.60
N ASP A 57 -23.42 21.72 -25.21
CA ASP A 57 -24.32 21.50 -26.35
C ASP A 57 -23.62 20.86 -27.57
N THR A 58 -22.36 21.19 -27.83
CA THR A 58 -21.56 20.54 -28.88
C THR A 58 -21.34 19.05 -28.58
N THR A 59 -21.07 18.69 -27.32
CA THR A 59 -20.92 17.27 -26.94
C THR A 59 -22.24 16.51 -26.88
N ARG A 60 -23.36 17.18 -26.54
CA ARG A 60 -24.73 16.61 -26.57
C ARG A 60 -25.20 16.29 -27.99
N GLN A 61 -24.68 17.01 -28.98
CA GLN A 61 -24.94 16.79 -30.42
C GLN A 61 -24.08 15.66 -31.03
N LEU A 62 -23.12 15.10 -30.28
CA LEU A 62 -22.38 13.92 -30.74
C LEU A 62 -23.27 12.67 -30.68
N PRO A 63 -23.08 11.71 -31.61
CA PRO A 63 -23.64 10.36 -31.49
C PRO A 63 -23.40 9.72 -30.10
N LEU A 64 -24.37 8.93 -29.60
CA LEU A 64 -24.31 8.41 -28.23
C LEU A 64 -23.18 7.40 -27.99
N ASP A 65 -22.80 6.64 -29.02
CA ASP A 65 -21.60 5.81 -29.04
C ASP A 65 -20.32 6.63 -28.84
N VAL A 66 -20.20 7.78 -29.53
CA VAL A 66 -19.09 8.72 -29.36
C VAL A 66 -19.10 9.38 -27.97
N GLN A 67 -20.29 9.64 -27.40
CA GLN A 67 -20.40 10.16 -26.03
C GLN A 67 -19.97 9.12 -24.98
N GLU A 68 -20.43 7.87 -25.06
CA GLU A 68 -20.04 6.80 -24.13
C GLU A 68 -18.57 6.41 -24.27
N TYR A 69 -18.04 6.29 -25.50
CA TYR A 69 -16.60 6.08 -25.73
C TYR A 69 -15.76 7.18 -25.06
N ARG A 70 -16.14 8.46 -25.18
CA ARG A 70 -15.46 9.58 -24.49
C ARG A 70 -15.47 9.43 -22.96
N LYS A 71 -16.61 9.07 -22.36
CA LYS A 71 -16.69 8.79 -20.92
C LYS A 71 -15.78 7.63 -20.51
N ARG A 72 -15.83 6.51 -21.25
CA ARG A 72 -15.01 5.32 -20.99
C ARG A 72 -13.53 5.62 -21.08
N LEU A 73 -13.10 6.42 -22.06
CA LEU A 73 -11.73 6.86 -22.22
C LEU A 73 -11.24 7.68 -21.01
N PHE A 74 -12.05 8.64 -20.56
CA PHE A 74 -11.77 9.44 -19.36
C PHE A 74 -11.73 8.59 -18.08
N TRP A 75 -12.75 7.77 -17.83
CA TRP A 75 -12.81 6.97 -16.60
C TRP A 75 -11.77 5.83 -16.57
N SER A 76 -11.37 5.29 -17.72
CA SER A 76 -10.24 4.36 -17.82
C SER A 76 -8.93 5.04 -17.42
N LEU A 77 -8.71 6.27 -17.90
CA LEU A 77 -7.55 7.08 -17.56
C LEU A 77 -7.54 7.48 -16.07
N TYR A 78 -8.68 7.85 -15.51
CA TYR A 78 -8.86 8.08 -14.07
C TYR A 78 -8.47 6.85 -13.24
N MET A 79 -8.92 5.65 -13.63
CA MET A 79 -8.55 4.40 -12.96
C MET A 79 -7.04 4.11 -13.04
N MET A 80 -6.38 4.50 -14.13
CA MET A 80 -4.92 4.40 -14.29
C MET A 80 -4.16 5.43 -13.44
N ASP A 81 -4.63 6.68 -13.34
CA ASP A 81 -4.04 7.68 -12.43
C ASP A 81 -4.17 7.25 -10.97
N ARG A 82 -5.37 6.87 -10.52
CA ARG A 82 -5.58 6.44 -9.14
C ARG A 82 -4.66 5.29 -8.75
N VAL A 83 -4.51 4.25 -9.59
CA VAL A 83 -3.61 3.12 -9.23
C VAL A 83 -2.12 3.49 -9.28
N VAL A 84 -1.67 4.23 -10.31
CA VAL A 84 -0.24 4.57 -10.46
C VAL A 84 0.20 5.57 -9.40
N SER A 85 -0.61 6.61 -9.14
CA SER A 85 -0.26 7.65 -8.19
C SER A 85 -0.31 7.12 -6.75
N ILE A 86 -1.26 6.24 -6.38
CA ILE A 86 -1.25 5.54 -5.08
C ILE A 86 -0.02 4.65 -4.92
N SER A 87 0.28 3.76 -5.89
CA SER A 87 1.44 2.85 -5.80
C SER A 87 2.79 3.57 -5.77
N LEU A 88 2.85 4.86 -6.13
CA LEU A 88 4.05 5.68 -6.10
C LEU A 88 4.06 6.74 -4.99
N GLY A 89 3.02 6.80 -4.14
CA GLY A 89 2.89 7.82 -3.10
C GLY A 89 2.72 9.26 -3.63
N ARG A 90 2.22 9.44 -4.86
CA ARG A 90 2.17 10.72 -5.57
C ARG A 90 0.75 11.33 -5.56
N PRO A 91 0.63 12.67 -5.62
CA PRO A 91 -0.65 13.33 -5.86
C PRO A 91 -1.29 12.92 -7.20
N PHE A 92 -2.62 12.95 -7.24
CA PHE A 92 -3.42 12.67 -8.42
C PHE A 92 -3.29 13.75 -9.51
N GLY A 93 -3.50 13.35 -10.77
CA GLY A 93 -3.49 14.26 -11.91
C GLY A 93 -4.71 15.17 -12.01
N ILE A 94 -5.81 14.81 -11.35
CA ILE A 94 -7.08 15.57 -11.24
C ILE A 94 -7.77 15.17 -9.92
N ARG A 95 -8.41 16.12 -9.22
CA ARG A 95 -9.19 15.84 -8.00
C ARG A 95 -10.58 15.35 -8.38
N ASP A 96 -11.24 14.58 -7.51
CA ASP A 96 -12.64 14.18 -7.77
C ASP A 96 -13.60 15.37 -7.78
N ASP A 97 -13.30 16.45 -7.05
CA ASP A 97 -14.07 17.71 -7.06
C ASP A 97 -14.09 18.41 -8.43
N ASP A 98 -13.06 18.19 -9.25
CA ASP A 98 -12.91 18.81 -10.58
C ASP A 98 -13.60 17.99 -11.69
N ILE A 99 -14.33 16.91 -11.34
CA ILE A 99 -14.92 15.97 -12.31
C ILE A 99 -16.45 16.10 -12.34
N GLU A 100 -16.94 16.71 -13.41
CA GLU A 100 -18.38 16.90 -13.67
C GLU A 100 -18.96 15.84 -14.64
N VAL A 101 -18.11 15.14 -15.40
CA VAL A 101 -18.55 14.16 -16.40
C VAL A 101 -19.21 12.95 -15.75
N GLY A 102 -20.38 12.54 -16.25
CA GLY A 102 -21.08 11.36 -15.75
C GLY A 102 -20.28 10.06 -15.97
N ILE A 103 -20.55 9.07 -15.12
CA ILE A 103 -20.04 7.70 -15.30
C ILE A 103 -20.64 7.10 -16.60
N PHE A 104 -19.88 6.19 -17.23
CA PHE A 104 -20.31 5.48 -18.44
C PHE A 104 -21.38 4.41 -18.13
N THR A 105 -22.16 4.01 -19.13
CA THR A 105 -23.28 3.08 -18.96
C THR A 105 -22.84 1.62 -18.81
N GLU A 106 -23.56 0.86 -17.98
CA GLU A 106 -23.44 -0.60 -17.85
C GLU A 106 -24.14 -1.32 -19.01
N VAL A 107 -23.63 -1.10 -20.22
CA VAL A 107 -24.20 -1.59 -21.47
C VAL A 107 -23.07 -2.01 -22.41
N ASP A 108 -23.17 -3.21 -22.99
CA ASP A 108 -22.16 -3.69 -23.94
C ASP A 108 -22.20 -2.89 -25.26
N ASP A 109 -21.06 -2.76 -25.95
CA ASP A 109 -20.89 -1.97 -27.17
C ASP A 109 -21.90 -2.35 -28.27
N GLU A 110 -22.28 -3.63 -28.34
CA GLU A 110 -23.32 -4.18 -29.22
C GLU A 110 -24.69 -3.47 -29.10
N ASN A 111 -24.96 -2.86 -27.95
CA ASN A 111 -26.22 -2.23 -27.56
C ASN A 111 -26.15 -0.69 -27.59
N ILE A 112 -25.00 -0.09 -27.92
CA ILE A 112 -24.82 1.37 -27.96
C ILE A 112 -24.82 1.83 -29.43
N LEU A 113 -25.93 2.41 -29.88
CA LEU A 113 -26.11 2.91 -31.24
C LEU A 113 -25.98 4.45 -31.28
N PRO A 114 -25.60 5.04 -32.43
CA PRO A 114 -25.48 6.49 -32.60
C PRO A 114 -26.71 7.31 -32.14
N ASP A 115 -27.92 6.76 -32.30
CA ASP A 115 -29.19 7.41 -31.98
C ASP A 115 -29.80 6.99 -30.63
N ARG A 116 -29.44 5.82 -30.10
CA ARG A 116 -30.04 5.25 -28.88
C ARG A 116 -29.16 4.22 -28.18
N ILE A 117 -29.24 4.18 -26.85
CA ILE A 117 -28.70 3.09 -26.04
C ILE A 117 -29.82 2.06 -25.80
N LEU A 118 -29.58 0.81 -26.15
CA LEU A 118 -30.48 -0.31 -25.88
C LEU A 118 -30.25 -0.87 -24.47
N PRO A 119 -31.28 -1.38 -23.78
CA PRO A 119 -31.11 -1.99 -22.47
C PRO A 119 -30.33 -3.32 -22.59
N GLN A 120 -29.41 -3.55 -21.66
CA GLN A 120 -28.67 -4.80 -21.56
C GLN A 120 -29.63 -6.00 -21.37
N PRO A 121 -29.46 -7.13 -22.08
CA PRO A 121 -30.36 -8.28 -21.95
C PRO A 121 -30.38 -8.85 -20.52
N PRO A 122 -31.54 -9.06 -19.87
CA PRO A 122 -31.63 -9.44 -18.45
C PRO A 122 -30.94 -10.76 -18.03
N LEU A 123 -30.49 -11.57 -18.99
CA LEU A 123 -29.78 -12.84 -18.76
C LEU A 123 -28.31 -12.80 -19.25
N LYS A 124 -27.80 -11.64 -19.71
CA LYS A 124 -26.41 -11.41 -20.11
C LYS A 124 -25.82 -10.32 -19.22
N ALA A 125 -25.09 -10.69 -18.16
CA ALA A 125 -24.31 -9.73 -17.37
C ALA A 125 -23.40 -8.92 -18.30
N SER A 126 -23.40 -7.59 -18.17
CA SER A 126 -22.60 -6.73 -19.04
C SER A 126 -21.11 -6.90 -18.76
N GLU A 127 -20.29 -6.84 -19.81
CA GLU A 127 -18.84 -6.78 -19.65
C GLU A 127 -18.41 -5.45 -18.98
N MET A 128 -19.23 -4.39 -19.06
CA MET A 128 -19.01 -3.10 -18.39
C MET A 128 -19.24 -3.12 -16.88
N ALA A 129 -19.95 -4.11 -16.34
CA ALA A 129 -20.15 -4.26 -14.89
C ALA A 129 -18.80 -4.36 -14.15
N VAL A 130 -17.80 -5.00 -14.76
CA VAL A 130 -16.47 -5.17 -14.16
C VAL A 130 -15.66 -3.87 -14.18
N PRO A 131 -15.48 -3.14 -15.30
CA PRO A 131 -14.91 -1.78 -15.30
C PRO A 131 -15.58 -0.81 -14.32
N LEU A 132 -16.92 -0.84 -14.17
CA LEU A 132 -17.62 -0.01 -13.17
C LEU A 132 -17.27 -0.40 -11.73
N HIS A 133 -17.14 -1.70 -11.46
CA HIS A 133 -16.72 -2.21 -10.16
C HIS A 133 -15.22 -1.96 -9.87
N ILE A 134 -14.37 -1.92 -10.89
CA ILE A 134 -12.98 -1.45 -10.77
C ILE A 134 -12.96 0.07 -10.49
N LEU A 135 -13.84 0.85 -11.12
CA LEU A 135 -13.93 2.29 -10.90
C LEU A 135 -14.34 2.61 -9.45
N SER A 136 -15.33 1.90 -8.89
CA SER A 136 -15.72 2.09 -7.48
C SER A 136 -14.58 1.74 -6.52
N LEU A 137 -13.81 0.67 -6.79
CA LEU A 137 -12.58 0.37 -6.02
C LEU A 137 -11.56 1.52 -6.10
N ARG A 138 -11.37 2.11 -7.28
CA ARG A 138 -10.39 3.21 -7.48
C ARG A 138 -10.82 4.50 -6.79
N LYS A 139 -12.13 4.74 -6.62
CA LYS A 139 -12.65 5.81 -5.77
C LYS A 139 -12.40 5.53 -4.28
N ILE A 140 -12.71 4.32 -3.80
CA ILE A 140 -12.41 3.90 -2.41
C ILE A 140 -10.89 3.97 -2.13
N ALA A 141 -10.05 3.58 -3.08
CA ALA A 141 -8.60 3.70 -2.97
C ALA A 141 -8.15 5.17 -2.88
N GLY A 142 -8.79 6.08 -3.64
CA GLY A 142 -8.60 7.53 -3.53
C GLY A 142 -9.00 8.07 -2.16
N ASP A 143 -10.19 7.72 -1.66
CA ASP A 143 -10.65 8.07 -0.31
C ASP A 143 -9.63 7.63 0.77
N VAL A 144 -9.15 6.38 0.69
CA VAL A 144 -8.14 5.84 1.60
C VAL A 144 -6.83 6.62 1.49
N PHE A 145 -6.36 6.93 0.28
CA PHE A 145 -5.13 7.71 0.09
C PHE A 145 -5.26 9.12 0.71
N GLU A 146 -6.33 9.84 0.41
CA GLU A 146 -6.52 11.22 0.89
C GLU A 146 -6.88 11.31 2.39
N GLN A 147 -7.46 10.27 2.99
CA GLN A 147 -7.86 10.32 4.41
C GLN A 147 -6.88 9.61 5.35
N VAL A 148 -6.18 8.56 4.91
CA VAL A 148 -5.27 7.75 5.76
C VAL A 148 -3.81 8.20 5.63
N TYR A 149 -3.39 8.66 4.44
CA TYR A 149 -2.01 9.08 4.15
C TYR A 149 -1.81 10.59 4.15
N SER A 150 -2.87 11.37 4.34
CA SER A 150 -2.79 12.82 4.51
C SER A 150 -2.32 13.20 5.91
N ASN A 151 -1.21 13.97 5.97
CA ASN A 151 -0.71 14.57 7.21
C ASN A 151 -1.72 15.51 7.90
N LYS A 152 -2.76 15.99 7.20
CA LYS A 152 -3.83 16.81 7.81
C LYS A 152 -4.56 16.06 8.93
N ASN A 153 -4.76 14.75 8.75
CA ASN A 153 -5.55 13.93 9.66
C ASN A 153 -4.72 13.34 10.81
N ARG A 154 -3.40 13.55 10.81
CA ARG A 154 -2.44 13.05 11.82
C ARG A 154 -2.74 13.52 13.25
N TYR A 155 -3.49 14.61 13.40
CA TYR A 155 -3.80 15.25 14.69
C TYR A 155 -5.26 15.13 15.12
N LEU A 156 -6.10 14.37 14.40
CA LEU A 156 -7.49 14.13 14.82
C LEU A 156 -7.58 13.38 16.16
N PRO A 157 -8.66 13.54 16.93
CA PRO A 157 -9.00 12.66 18.05
C PRO A 157 -9.01 11.18 17.64
N PRO A 158 -8.62 10.23 18.53
CA PRO A 158 -8.61 8.80 18.20
C PRO A 158 -9.97 8.27 17.71
N ALA A 159 -11.07 8.72 18.31
CA ALA A 159 -12.42 8.31 17.92
C ALA A 159 -12.76 8.66 16.46
N ASP A 160 -12.35 9.85 16.01
CA ASP A 160 -12.60 10.35 14.65
C ASP A 160 -11.77 9.58 13.62
N ARG A 161 -10.52 9.23 13.97
CA ARG A 161 -9.67 8.35 13.14
C ARG A 161 -10.31 6.99 12.97
N ASP A 162 -10.77 6.40 14.06
CA ASP A 162 -11.39 5.08 14.02
C ASP A 162 -12.76 5.11 13.30
N GLU A 163 -13.48 6.23 13.31
CA GLU A 163 -14.68 6.40 12.48
C GLU A 163 -14.35 6.50 10.98
N ILE A 164 -13.31 7.27 10.61
CA ILE A 164 -12.78 7.29 9.24
C ILE A 164 -12.38 5.88 8.80
N LEU A 165 -11.63 5.14 9.62
CA LEU A 165 -11.24 3.76 9.33
C LEU A 165 -12.45 2.83 9.20
N ARG A 166 -13.45 2.92 10.09
CA ARG A 166 -14.71 2.16 10.01
C ARG A 166 -15.47 2.45 8.71
N GLY A 167 -15.64 3.73 8.34
CA GLY A 167 -16.36 4.13 7.14
C GLY A 167 -15.68 3.64 5.85
N LEU A 168 -14.35 3.71 5.79
CA LEU A 168 -13.57 3.19 4.66
C LEU A 168 -13.59 1.66 4.59
N HIS A 169 -13.51 0.97 5.73
CA HIS A 169 -13.63 -0.49 5.79
C HIS A 169 -15.04 -0.95 5.37
N ALA A 170 -16.10 -0.26 5.82
CA ALA A 170 -17.48 -0.55 5.42
C ALA A 170 -17.69 -0.40 3.90
N LYS A 171 -17.15 0.67 3.29
CA LYS A 171 -17.12 0.83 1.82
C LYS A 171 -16.44 -0.35 1.12
N LEU A 172 -15.30 -0.82 1.65
CA LEU A 172 -14.52 -1.91 1.07
C LEU A 172 -15.19 -3.30 1.23
N VAL A 173 -15.88 -3.53 2.35
CA VAL A 173 -16.72 -4.73 2.58
C VAL A 173 -17.91 -4.74 1.63
N GLU A 174 -18.64 -3.63 1.49
CA GLU A 174 -19.78 -3.55 0.59
C GLU A 174 -19.36 -3.67 -0.88
N TRP A 175 -18.21 -3.08 -1.25
CA TRP A 175 -17.57 -3.32 -2.53
C TRP A 175 -17.35 -4.82 -2.77
N ARG A 176 -16.68 -5.54 -1.86
CA ARG A 176 -16.44 -6.98 -2.03
C ARG A 176 -17.75 -7.80 -2.09
N ARG A 177 -18.80 -7.39 -1.39
CA ARG A 177 -20.13 -8.04 -1.41
C ARG A 177 -20.89 -7.81 -2.72
N THR A 178 -20.71 -6.65 -3.35
CA THR A 178 -21.41 -6.23 -4.58
C THR A 178 -20.62 -6.52 -5.87
N MET A 179 -19.69 -7.48 -5.83
CA MET A 179 -18.96 -7.92 -7.03
C MET A 179 -19.92 -8.42 -8.13
N PRO A 180 -19.65 -8.15 -9.43
CA PRO A 180 -20.53 -8.60 -10.51
C PRO A 180 -20.67 -10.13 -10.52
N PHE A 181 -21.91 -10.62 -10.49
CA PHE A 181 -22.22 -12.05 -10.55
C PHE A 181 -23.45 -12.33 -11.42
N PRO A 182 -23.39 -13.30 -12.36
CA PRO A 182 -22.21 -14.08 -12.75
C PRO A 182 -21.12 -13.21 -13.39
N LEU A 183 -19.86 -13.58 -13.22
CA LEU A 183 -18.74 -12.88 -13.85
C LEU A 183 -18.75 -13.08 -15.38
N PRO A 184 -18.40 -12.07 -16.19
CA PRO A 184 -18.35 -12.18 -17.64
C PRO A 184 -17.49 -13.35 -18.14
N GLN A 185 -18.06 -14.18 -19.00
CA GLN A 185 -17.51 -15.49 -19.37
C GLN A 185 -16.57 -15.40 -20.60
N THR A 186 -15.48 -14.64 -20.49
CA THR A 186 -14.50 -14.44 -21.58
C THR A 186 -13.88 -15.78 -22.01
N ARG A 187 -14.23 -16.28 -23.20
CA ARG A 187 -13.79 -17.61 -23.68
C ARG A 187 -12.36 -17.65 -24.25
N ILE A 188 -11.76 -16.48 -24.51
CA ILE A 188 -10.55 -16.35 -25.34
C ILE A 188 -9.30 -15.98 -24.50
N LEU A 189 -9.48 -15.25 -23.39
CA LEU A 189 -8.38 -14.71 -22.58
C LEU A 189 -8.61 -15.00 -21.09
N GLN A 190 -7.54 -15.41 -20.39
CA GLN A 190 -7.54 -15.59 -18.94
C GLN A 190 -7.35 -14.23 -18.24
N VAL A 191 -8.40 -13.41 -18.26
CA VAL A 191 -8.36 -12.04 -17.71
C VAL A 191 -8.45 -12.08 -16.17
N PRO A 192 -7.63 -11.31 -15.43
CA PRO A 192 -7.58 -11.38 -13.96
C PRO A 192 -8.95 -11.21 -13.28
N HIS A 193 -9.69 -10.16 -13.67
CA HIS A 193 -10.95 -9.75 -13.03
C HIS A 193 -12.18 -10.59 -13.41
N THR A 194 -12.01 -11.70 -14.15
CA THR A 194 -13.07 -12.72 -14.35
C THR A 194 -12.92 -13.92 -13.41
N SER A 195 -12.06 -13.82 -12.38
CA SER A 195 -12.01 -14.74 -11.22
C SER A 195 -12.43 -14.02 -9.93
N THR A 196 -13.14 -14.72 -9.04
CA THR A 196 -13.47 -14.22 -7.68
C THR A 196 -12.22 -13.89 -6.88
N ALA A 197 -11.16 -14.70 -7.03
CA ALA A 197 -9.86 -14.53 -6.37
C ALA A 197 -9.24 -13.13 -6.60
N TRP A 198 -9.55 -12.48 -7.72
CA TRP A 198 -9.11 -11.11 -7.99
C TRP A 198 -9.81 -10.08 -7.10
N TYR A 199 -11.10 -10.26 -6.81
CA TYR A 199 -11.86 -9.39 -5.90
C TYR A 199 -11.43 -9.63 -4.46
N ASP A 200 -11.17 -10.89 -4.09
CA ASP A 200 -10.58 -11.25 -2.79
C ASP A 200 -9.19 -10.61 -2.62
N LEU A 201 -8.30 -10.74 -3.60
CA LEU A 201 -6.98 -10.09 -3.59
C LEU A 201 -7.07 -8.56 -3.49
N ASN A 202 -7.97 -7.92 -4.24
CA ASN A 202 -8.15 -6.47 -4.17
C ASN A 202 -8.73 -6.04 -2.81
N TYR A 203 -9.67 -6.80 -2.25
CA TYR A 203 -10.16 -6.58 -0.88
C TYR A 203 -9.02 -6.60 0.14
N TYR A 204 -8.23 -7.68 0.20
CA TYR A 204 -7.16 -7.81 1.20
C TYR A 204 -6.03 -6.79 1.01
N THR A 205 -5.65 -6.45 -0.22
CA THR A 205 -4.63 -5.41 -0.48
C THR A 205 -5.08 -4.00 -0.07
N HIS A 206 -6.36 -3.66 -0.27
CA HIS A 206 -6.87 -2.35 0.16
C HIS A 206 -7.14 -2.34 1.67
N LEU A 207 -7.42 -3.48 2.29
CA LEU A 207 -7.52 -3.64 3.74
C LEU A 207 -6.16 -3.46 4.43
N ILE A 208 -5.09 -4.03 3.85
CA ILE A 208 -3.69 -3.74 4.24
C ILE A 208 -3.39 -2.25 4.11
N MET A 209 -3.75 -1.63 2.98
CA MET A 209 -3.55 -0.20 2.74
C MET A 209 -4.33 0.69 3.73
N LEU A 210 -5.45 0.22 4.27
CA LEU A 210 -6.26 0.94 5.25
C LEU A 210 -5.67 0.88 6.68
N TYR A 211 -5.12 -0.27 7.08
CA TYR A 211 -4.75 -0.52 8.48
C TYR A 211 -3.24 -0.58 8.79
N ARG A 212 -2.34 -0.67 7.79
CA ARG A 212 -0.89 -0.61 8.02
C ARG A 212 -0.44 0.74 8.63
N PRO A 213 0.75 0.82 9.26
CA PRO A 213 1.27 2.06 9.85
C PRO A 213 1.19 3.24 8.87
N SER A 214 0.55 4.33 9.32
CA SER A 214 0.17 5.46 8.46
C SER A 214 0.03 6.77 9.26
N PRO A 215 0.03 7.96 8.62
CA PRO A 215 -0.23 9.23 9.30
C PRO A 215 -1.52 9.28 10.11
N LEU A 216 -2.61 8.65 9.64
CA LEU A 216 -3.85 8.51 10.40
C LEU A 216 -3.71 7.48 11.54
N CYS A 217 -3.16 6.29 11.26
CA CYS A 217 -3.00 5.19 12.21
C CYS A 217 -1.50 4.87 12.46
N PRO A 218 -0.76 5.72 13.21
CA PRO A 218 0.69 5.59 13.38
C PRO A 218 1.11 4.50 14.38
N VAL A 219 0.18 4.04 15.22
CA VAL A 219 0.35 2.93 16.17
C VAL A 219 -0.87 2.04 16.04
N LEU A 220 -0.66 0.73 15.92
CA LEU A 220 -1.74 -0.25 15.80
C LEU A 220 -2.10 -0.85 17.16
N THR A 221 -3.38 -1.19 17.34
CA THR A 221 -3.82 -2.12 18.39
C THR A 221 -3.53 -3.57 17.96
N LEU A 222 -3.43 -4.49 18.91
CA LEU A 222 -3.20 -5.92 18.61
C LEU A 222 -4.22 -6.49 17.61
N GLU A 223 -5.49 -6.11 17.76
CA GLU A 223 -6.58 -6.42 16.82
C GLU A 223 -6.25 -5.98 15.38
N LYS A 224 -5.77 -4.74 15.19
CA LYS A 224 -5.37 -4.22 13.87
C LYS A 224 -4.14 -4.95 13.33
N VAL A 225 -3.20 -5.38 14.20
CA VAL A 225 -2.04 -6.20 13.80
C VAL A 225 -2.48 -7.60 13.32
N HIS A 226 -3.40 -8.26 14.03
CA HIS A 226 -3.95 -9.56 13.60
C HIS A 226 -4.73 -9.44 12.28
N LEU A 227 -5.51 -8.38 12.12
CA LEU A 227 -6.25 -8.09 10.88
C LEU A 227 -5.33 -7.93 9.66
N ILE A 228 -4.21 -7.20 9.78
CA ILE A 228 -3.25 -7.08 8.66
C ILE A 228 -2.41 -8.36 8.44
N ALA A 229 -2.20 -9.18 9.49
CA ALA A 229 -1.55 -10.49 9.34
C ALA A 229 -2.42 -11.44 8.49
N GLU A 230 -3.69 -11.59 8.86
CA GLU A 230 -4.66 -12.42 8.14
C GLU A 230 -4.86 -11.90 6.71
N ALA A 231 -5.05 -10.59 6.53
CA ALA A 231 -5.16 -9.99 5.19
C ALA A 231 -3.93 -10.25 4.33
N SER A 232 -2.72 -10.20 4.90
CA SER A 232 -1.48 -10.44 4.14
C SER A 232 -1.32 -11.91 3.74
N ALA A 233 -1.58 -12.84 4.66
CA ALA A 233 -1.61 -14.28 4.38
C ALA A 233 -2.66 -14.63 3.31
N MET A 234 -3.88 -14.09 3.45
CA MET A 234 -4.95 -14.28 2.47
C MET A 234 -4.59 -13.71 1.09
N ALA A 235 -4.03 -12.50 1.02
CA ALA A 235 -3.61 -11.89 -0.24
C ALA A 235 -2.54 -12.74 -0.97
N ILE A 236 -1.52 -13.24 -0.26
CA ILE A 236 -0.50 -14.14 -0.83
C ILE A 236 -1.13 -15.42 -1.40
N ARG A 237 -2.07 -16.03 -0.67
CA ARG A 237 -2.80 -17.24 -1.10
C ARG A 237 -3.68 -16.98 -2.32
N GLN A 238 -4.33 -15.82 -2.43
CA GLN A 238 -5.08 -15.45 -3.64
C GLN A 238 -4.15 -15.23 -4.86
N ILE A 239 -2.93 -14.70 -4.65
CA ILE A 239 -1.92 -14.58 -5.71
C ILE A 239 -1.46 -15.97 -6.18
N GLU A 240 -1.23 -16.92 -5.26
CA GLU A 240 -0.91 -18.32 -5.58
C GLU A 240 -2.02 -18.99 -6.42
N ILE A 241 -3.29 -18.85 -6.02
CA ILE A 241 -4.45 -19.36 -6.77
C ILE A 241 -4.53 -18.73 -8.17
N MET A 242 -4.46 -17.39 -8.26
CA MET A 242 -4.51 -16.70 -9.55
C MET A 242 -3.32 -17.04 -10.45
N HIS A 243 -2.15 -17.34 -9.88
CA HIS A 243 -0.97 -17.74 -10.64
C HIS A 243 -1.14 -19.16 -11.20
N HIS A 244 -1.58 -20.12 -10.38
CA HIS A 244 -1.92 -21.46 -10.82
C HIS A 244 -2.91 -21.43 -12.00
N ASP A 245 -4.00 -20.68 -11.85
CA ASP A 245 -5.07 -20.55 -12.85
C ASP A 245 -4.69 -19.73 -14.10
N GLN A 246 -3.42 -19.32 -14.24
CA GLN A 246 -2.89 -18.52 -15.35
C GLN A 246 -3.61 -17.16 -15.55
N ARG A 247 -4.14 -16.61 -14.45
CA ARG A 247 -4.89 -15.34 -14.39
C ARG A 247 -4.15 -14.21 -13.68
N TYR A 248 -3.01 -14.50 -13.07
CA TYR A 248 -2.20 -13.49 -12.40
C TYR A 248 -1.33 -12.69 -13.38
N ALA A 249 -1.42 -11.36 -13.31
CA ALA A 249 -0.75 -10.46 -14.25
C ALA A 249 0.63 -10.03 -13.72
N PHE A 250 1.71 -10.57 -14.29
CA PHE A 250 3.08 -10.14 -14.01
C PHE A 250 3.38 -8.76 -14.62
N ASN A 251 3.08 -7.71 -13.85
CA ASN A 251 3.31 -6.29 -14.15
C ASN A 251 3.96 -5.60 -12.93
N TRP A 252 4.51 -4.40 -13.10
CA TRP A 252 5.29 -3.76 -12.02
C TRP A 252 4.44 -3.34 -10.81
N LEU A 253 3.18 -2.95 -11.01
CA LEU A 253 2.24 -2.63 -9.92
C LEU A 253 2.00 -3.87 -9.04
N ASN A 254 1.84 -5.03 -9.65
CA ASN A 254 1.62 -6.29 -8.93
C ASN A 254 2.88 -6.80 -8.22
N LEU A 255 4.08 -6.51 -8.73
CA LEU A 255 5.33 -6.77 -8.00
C LEU A 255 5.43 -5.87 -6.75
N PHE A 256 5.14 -4.57 -6.89
CA PHE A 256 5.08 -3.65 -5.76
C PHE A 256 4.00 -4.06 -4.73
N ASN A 257 2.85 -4.55 -5.18
CA ASN A 257 1.82 -5.11 -4.31
C ASN A 257 2.34 -6.33 -3.53
N VAL A 258 2.99 -7.31 -4.18
CA VAL A 258 3.60 -8.47 -3.50
C VAL A 258 4.59 -8.00 -2.43
N PHE A 259 5.54 -7.14 -2.79
CA PHE A 259 6.51 -6.61 -1.83
C PHE A 259 5.83 -5.92 -0.62
N THR A 260 4.82 -5.08 -0.88
CA THR A 260 4.04 -4.40 0.17
C THR A 260 3.29 -5.38 1.08
N ILE A 261 2.66 -6.42 0.51
CA ILE A 261 1.96 -7.46 1.28
C ILE A 261 2.96 -8.22 2.15
N THR A 262 4.10 -8.64 1.59
CA THR A 262 5.11 -9.41 2.32
C THR A 262 5.76 -8.61 3.43
N LEU A 263 6.07 -7.32 3.20
CA LEU A 263 6.56 -6.42 4.24
C LEU A 263 5.52 -6.19 5.36
N THR A 264 4.23 -6.12 5.00
CA THR A 264 3.14 -6.04 5.98
C THR A 264 3.03 -7.34 6.80
N LEU A 265 3.20 -8.50 6.17
CA LEU A 265 3.24 -9.79 6.88
C LEU A 265 4.43 -9.85 7.85
N ILE A 266 5.64 -9.48 7.41
CA ILE A 266 6.85 -9.42 8.25
C ILE A 266 6.62 -8.51 9.47
N TYR A 267 6.12 -7.29 9.26
CA TYR A 267 5.76 -6.38 10.34
C TYR A 267 4.73 -6.98 11.30
N SER A 268 3.69 -7.65 10.78
CA SER A 268 2.65 -8.25 11.61
C SER A 268 3.12 -9.46 12.44
N ILE A 269 4.22 -10.11 12.04
CA ILE A 269 4.89 -11.17 12.81
C ILE A 269 5.73 -10.57 13.94
N THR A 270 6.50 -9.50 13.66
CA THR A 270 7.39 -8.88 14.67
C THR A 270 6.65 -7.97 15.65
N ALA A 271 5.48 -7.45 15.30
CA ALA A 271 4.64 -6.62 16.17
C ALA A 271 3.76 -7.43 17.17
N GLN A 272 3.98 -8.75 17.32
CA GLN A 272 3.25 -9.57 18.29
C GLN A 272 3.78 -9.35 19.73
N PRO A 273 2.90 -9.26 20.74
CA PRO A 273 3.30 -9.08 22.15
C PRO A 273 3.63 -10.41 22.86
N GLU A 274 3.38 -11.54 22.19
CA GLU A 274 3.70 -12.87 22.69
C GLU A 274 5.10 -13.32 22.22
N ALA A 275 5.64 -14.37 22.84
CA ALA A 275 6.90 -14.96 22.39
C ALA A 275 6.82 -15.38 20.92
N LEU A 276 7.75 -14.88 20.10
CA LEU A 276 7.78 -15.08 18.65
C LEU A 276 7.68 -16.56 18.25
N SER A 277 8.37 -17.44 18.97
CA SER A 277 8.29 -18.90 18.79
C SER A 277 6.85 -19.43 18.90
N ALA A 278 6.10 -19.03 19.93
CA ALA A 278 4.72 -19.44 20.16
C ALA A 278 3.71 -18.84 19.15
N TYR A 279 4.06 -17.74 18.47
CA TYR A 279 3.30 -17.24 17.32
C TYR A 279 3.63 -18.03 16.03
N LEU A 280 4.92 -18.30 15.77
CA LEU A 280 5.36 -19.05 14.59
C LEU A 280 4.92 -20.52 14.62
N GLN A 281 4.89 -21.16 15.79
CA GLN A 281 4.39 -22.53 15.96
C GLN A 281 2.90 -22.69 15.63
N ARG A 282 2.07 -21.67 15.93
CA ARG A 282 0.60 -21.75 15.74
C ARG A 282 0.10 -21.21 14.40
N SER A 283 0.95 -20.57 13.60
CA SER A 283 0.55 -19.84 12.40
C SER A 283 1.22 -20.39 11.14
N ASP A 284 0.56 -20.23 10.00
CA ASP A 284 1.14 -20.54 8.69
C ASP A 284 2.13 -19.46 8.19
N ALA A 285 2.47 -18.46 9.02
CA ALA A 285 3.14 -17.24 8.58
C ALA A 285 4.45 -17.49 7.81
N LEU A 286 5.26 -18.48 8.23
CA LEU A 286 6.47 -18.90 7.50
C LEU A 286 6.16 -19.53 6.14
N LYS A 287 5.08 -20.31 6.02
CA LYS A 287 4.64 -20.91 4.75
C LYS A 287 4.17 -19.83 3.79
N ASP A 288 3.50 -18.79 4.29
CA ASP A 288 3.07 -17.66 3.47
C ASP A 288 4.25 -16.72 3.09
N LEU A 289 5.29 -16.59 3.92
CA LEU A 289 6.56 -15.96 3.52
C LEU A 289 7.32 -16.76 2.45
N ASP A 290 7.34 -18.10 2.55
CA ASP A 290 7.98 -18.96 1.56
C ASP A 290 7.20 -18.96 0.23
N ARG A 291 5.86 -18.89 0.27
CA ARG A 291 4.99 -18.60 -0.89
C ARG A 291 5.31 -17.26 -1.52
N ALA A 292 5.41 -16.19 -0.73
CA ALA A 292 5.75 -14.86 -1.23
C ALA A 292 7.14 -14.85 -1.91
N SER A 293 8.11 -15.57 -1.33
CA SER A 293 9.45 -15.77 -1.92
C SER A 293 9.38 -16.47 -3.28
N SER A 294 8.53 -17.50 -3.42
CA SER A 294 8.26 -18.18 -4.69
C SER A 294 7.58 -17.26 -5.72
N VAL A 295 6.60 -16.44 -5.30
CA VAL A 295 5.96 -15.45 -6.18
C VAL A 295 6.98 -14.42 -6.68
N LEU A 296 7.88 -13.93 -5.82
CA LEU A 296 8.96 -13.01 -6.19
C LEU A 296 9.96 -13.66 -7.17
N GLU A 297 10.27 -14.95 -7.03
CA GLU A 297 11.08 -15.68 -8.02
C GLU A 297 10.40 -15.74 -9.39
N ASN A 298 9.10 -15.98 -9.44
CA ASN A 298 8.36 -15.95 -10.71
C ASN A 298 8.39 -14.55 -11.35
N PHE A 299 8.37 -13.48 -10.56
CA PHE A 299 8.60 -12.11 -11.05
C PHE A 299 10.03 -11.85 -11.56
N ALA A 300 11.06 -12.50 -11.01
CA ALA A 300 12.46 -12.27 -11.39
C ALA A 300 12.73 -12.48 -12.88
N THR A 301 12.03 -13.46 -13.49
CA THR A 301 12.02 -13.70 -14.95
C THR A 301 11.80 -12.43 -15.77
N LYS A 302 10.97 -11.52 -15.24
CA LYS A 302 10.49 -10.29 -15.89
C LYS A 302 11.01 -9.01 -15.25
N PHE A 303 11.40 -9.01 -13.98
CA PHE A 303 11.88 -7.85 -13.24
C PHE A 303 13.03 -8.29 -12.31
N PRO A 304 14.31 -8.15 -12.70
CA PRO A 304 15.43 -8.73 -11.95
C PRO A 304 15.55 -8.21 -10.51
N THR A 305 15.11 -6.98 -10.25
CA THR A 305 15.00 -6.38 -8.91
C THR A 305 14.15 -7.20 -7.93
N ALA A 306 13.25 -8.07 -8.43
CA ALA A 306 12.50 -9.02 -7.60
C ALA A 306 13.41 -10.04 -6.89
N LEU A 307 14.62 -10.32 -7.41
CA LEU A 307 15.62 -11.16 -6.73
C LEU A 307 16.15 -10.49 -5.46
N LYS A 308 16.38 -9.16 -5.47
CA LYS A 308 16.76 -8.41 -4.27
C LYS A 308 15.65 -8.50 -3.21
N CYS A 309 14.40 -8.26 -3.63
CA CYS A 309 13.23 -8.41 -2.75
C CYS A 309 13.09 -9.84 -2.19
N ARG A 310 13.33 -10.87 -3.02
CA ARG A 310 13.30 -12.28 -2.60
C ARG A 310 14.41 -12.58 -1.58
N ALA A 311 15.63 -12.09 -1.79
CA ALA A 311 16.75 -12.32 -0.87
C ALA A 311 16.44 -11.78 0.53
N ILE A 312 15.97 -10.53 0.62
CA ILE A 312 15.53 -9.90 1.87
C ILE A 312 14.44 -10.73 2.57
N VAL A 313 13.39 -11.15 1.84
CA VAL A 313 12.30 -11.97 2.41
C VAL A 313 12.77 -13.36 2.83
N HIS A 314 13.68 -13.98 2.06
CA HIS A 314 14.27 -15.27 2.37
C HIS A 314 15.08 -15.19 3.67
N ASP A 315 15.95 -14.19 3.82
CA ASP A 315 16.84 -14.09 4.97
C ASP A 315 16.08 -13.73 6.25
N VAL A 316 15.01 -12.92 6.14
CA VAL A 316 14.03 -12.77 7.23
C VAL A 316 13.34 -14.11 7.55
N SER A 317 12.89 -14.87 6.54
CA SER A 317 12.29 -16.21 6.74
C SER A 317 13.25 -17.17 7.47
N GLN A 318 14.55 -17.16 7.13
CA GLN A 318 15.55 -17.99 7.83
C GLN A 318 15.80 -17.54 9.27
N ARG A 319 15.92 -16.22 9.54
CA ARG A 319 16.06 -15.70 10.91
C ARG A 319 14.84 -16.06 11.77
N LEU A 320 13.62 -15.89 11.24
CA LEU A 320 12.39 -16.30 11.91
C LEU A 320 12.36 -17.82 12.17
N LYS A 321 12.83 -18.65 11.23
CA LYS A 321 12.98 -20.10 11.42
C LYS A 321 13.99 -20.45 12.51
N SER A 322 15.09 -19.73 12.66
CA SER A 322 16.03 -19.96 13.77
C SER A 322 15.47 -19.61 15.16
N HIS A 323 14.39 -18.82 15.25
CA HIS A 323 13.66 -18.60 16.50
C HIS A 323 12.64 -19.73 16.82
N MET A 324 12.44 -20.70 15.93
CA MET A 324 11.78 -21.97 16.25
C MET A 324 12.84 -22.98 16.71
N ASN A 325 13.09 -23.04 18.02
CA ASN A 325 14.08 -23.97 18.57
C ASN A 325 13.70 -25.44 18.26
N PRO A 326 14.67 -26.34 17.99
CA PRO A 326 14.36 -27.70 17.53
C PRO A 326 13.74 -28.63 18.60
N ASP A 327 13.84 -28.28 19.88
CA ASP A 327 13.61 -29.21 20.99
C ASP A 327 12.15 -29.72 21.11
N ASP A 328 11.16 -28.97 20.61
CA ASP A 328 9.75 -29.37 20.59
C ASP A 328 9.40 -30.46 19.54
N MET A 329 10.33 -30.80 18.63
CA MET A 329 10.10 -31.75 17.53
C MET A 329 10.50 -33.21 17.86
N ALA A 330 10.93 -33.51 19.09
CA ALA A 330 11.71 -34.72 19.36
C ALA A 330 11.38 -35.51 20.65
N ASP A 331 10.11 -35.67 21.04
CA ASP A 331 9.72 -36.82 21.89
C ASP A 331 8.26 -37.32 21.72
N PRO A 332 8.05 -38.55 21.21
CA PRO A 332 6.80 -39.30 21.34
C PRO A 332 6.81 -40.27 22.53
N GLY A 333 7.23 -39.83 23.73
CA GLY A 333 7.50 -40.70 24.90
C GLY A 333 7.06 -40.18 26.29
N GLY A 334 6.71 -38.89 26.43
CA GLY A 334 6.41 -38.23 27.71
C GLY A 334 5.05 -38.58 28.35
N ASN A 335 4.97 -39.69 29.09
CA ASN A 335 3.75 -40.13 29.78
C ASN A 335 3.47 -39.35 31.10
N HIS A 336 2.77 -38.20 31.01
CA HIS A 336 2.36 -37.42 32.20
C HIS A 336 0.84 -37.37 32.43
N SER A 337 0.43 -37.98 33.54
CA SER A 337 -0.94 -38.00 34.05
C SER A 337 -1.34 -36.68 34.73
N SER A 338 -2.54 -36.18 34.45
CA SER A 338 -3.12 -35.02 35.12
C SER A 338 -3.55 -35.33 36.57
N PRO A 339 -3.29 -34.44 37.54
CA PRO A 339 -3.99 -34.44 38.82
C PRO A 339 -5.02 -33.30 38.90
N ARG A 340 -6.31 -33.65 38.96
CA ARG A 340 -7.37 -32.81 39.57
C ARG A 340 -7.48 -33.19 41.05
N VAL A 341 -7.42 -32.22 41.97
CA VAL A 341 -8.15 -32.26 43.25
C VAL A 341 -8.60 -30.83 43.62
N ASP A 342 -9.77 -30.72 44.25
CA ASP A 342 -10.42 -29.46 44.64
C ASP A 342 -9.84 -28.77 45.89
N LYS A 343 -10.15 -27.48 46.00
CA LYS A 343 -10.47 -26.66 47.19
C LYS A 343 -10.12 -27.21 48.58
N LEU A 344 -9.50 -26.35 49.40
CA LEU A 344 -9.93 -26.11 50.79
C LEU A 344 -9.45 -24.72 51.29
N LEU A 345 -10.29 -24.05 52.10
CA LEU A 345 -9.96 -22.88 52.91
C LEU A 345 -10.00 -23.31 54.40
N PRO A 346 -9.26 -22.64 55.31
CA PRO A 346 -9.94 -21.67 56.17
C PRO A 346 -9.12 -20.40 56.51
N SER A 347 -9.74 -19.50 57.26
CA SER A 347 -9.34 -18.11 57.56
C SER A 347 -8.49 -17.91 58.83
N GLY A 348 -7.67 -16.86 58.88
CA GLY A 348 -7.08 -16.31 60.12
C GLY A 348 -6.29 -14.99 59.96
N SER A 349 -6.62 -13.96 60.74
CA SER A 349 -6.04 -12.59 60.79
C SER A 349 -6.38 -11.99 62.21
N PRO A 350 -6.02 -10.75 62.65
CA PRO A 350 -5.57 -9.54 61.90
C PRO A 350 -4.56 -8.57 62.60
N GLY A 351 -4.31 -7.42 61.95
CA GLY A 351 -3.64 -6.19 62.45
C GLY A 351 -2.45 -5.74 61.58
N GLY A 352 -2.19 -4.47 61.22
CA GLY A 352 -2.85 -3.16 61.40
C GLY A 352 -1.93 -2.03 60.83
N LEU A 353 -2.28 -0.75 60.71
CA LEU A 353 -3.55 -0.03 60.93
C LEU A 353 -3.51 1.41 60.32
N ASN A 354 -4.57 1.83 59.62
CA ASN A 354 -4.96 3.21 59.23
C ASN A 354 -4.17 4.06 58.19
N ILE A 355 -4.92 5.07 57.68
CA ILE A 355 -4.73 6.07 56.59
C ILE A 355 -5.10 7.47 57.20
N PRO A 356 -5.38 8.63 56.50
CA PRO A 356 -5.15 9.16 55.13
C PRO A 356 -4.57 10.63 55.21
N PRO A 357 -5.00 11.71 54.48
CA PRO A 357 -5.45 11.93 53.08
C PRO A 357 -4.69 13.09 52.33
N GLY A 358 -4.92 13.28 51.01
CA GLY A 358 -4.74 14.60 50.36
C GLY A 358 -4.39 14.65 48.85
N GLY A 359 -5.01 15.58 48.10
CA GLY A 359 -4.70 16.05 46.74
C GLY A 359 -5.26 17.49 46.57
N PRO A 360 -5.47 18.07 45.35
CA PRO A 360 -5.23 17.59 43.98
C PRO A 360 -4.60 18.65 43.02
N GLN A 361 -4.69 18.45 41.69
CA GLN A 361 -4.63 19.47 40.58
C GLN A 361 -3.31 20.24 40.32
N MET A 362 -3.11 20.97 39.19
CA MET A 362 -3.31 20.71 37.73
C MET A 362 -2.62 21.87 36.93
N ASP A 363 -2.42 21.71 35.60
CA ASP A 363 -2.15 22.79 34.61
C ASP A 363 -0.82 23.61 34.75
N GLU A 364 -0.28 24.34 33.75
CA GLU A 364 -0.33 24.15 32.29
C GLU A 364 0.96 24.61 31.56
N ILE A 365 1.10 24.05 30.36
CA ILE A 365 1.96 24.28 29.19
C ILE A 365 2.32 25.76 28.86
N SER A 366 3.50 25.99 28.27
CA SER A 366 3.68 27.01 27.21
C SER A 366 4.83 26.68 26.24
N PHE A 367 4.62 26.94 24.94
CA PHE A 367 5.59 26.81 23.84
C PHE A 367 5.79 28.16 23.12
N PRO A 368 6.92 28.34 22.40
CA PRO A 368 6.87 28.58 20.93
C PRO A 368 7.67 27.49 20.16
N SER A 369 7.38 27.08 18.92
CA SER A 369 6.87 27.76 17.69
C SER A 369 7.92 28.65 16.99
N PHE A 370 8.25 28.54 15.69
CA PHE A 370 7.80 27.63 14.61
C PHE A 370 9.05 27.04 13.86
N THR A 371 9.23 26.78 12.55
CA THR A 371 8.56 27.09 11.25
C THR A 371 8.98 26.01 10.21
N THR A 372 8.65 26.14 8.92
CA THR A 372 9.04 25.24 7.79
C THR A 372 9.73 25.97 6.63
N GLY A 373 10.36 25.25 5.69
CA GLY A 373 10.85 25.80 4.41
C GLY A 373 11.41 24.78 3.41
N ASN A 374 11.04 24.90 2.13
CA ASN A 374 11.55 24.09 0.99
C ASN A 374 12.35 24.99 0.02
N LEU A 375 13.59 24.59 -0.32
CA LEU A 375 14.42 25.05 -1.45
C LEU A 375 15.48 23.95 -1.72
N SER A 376 16.07 23.76 -2.90
CA SER A 376 15.67 24.01 -4.30
C SER A 376 16.60 23.17 -5.19
N PHE A 377 16.24 22.89 -6.45
CA PHE A 377 17.08 22.14 -7.40
C PHE A 377 18.11 23.06 -8.07
N ASP A 378 19.29 22.52 -8.41
CA ASP A 378 20.41 23.15 -9.13
C ASP A 378 20.91 24.54 -8.64
N GLU A 379 21.93 24.54 -7.76
CA GLU A 379 22.95 25.60 -7.80
C GLU A 379 24.36 25.07 -7.47
N LEU A 380 25.32 25.41 -8.34
CA LEU A 380 26.78 25.35 -8.14
C LEU A 380 27.44 23.99 -7.80
N GLN A 381 27.35 23.08 -8.77
CA GLN A 381 28.46 22.16 -9.10
C GLN A 381 29.73 22.97 -9.46
N ASN A 382 30.56 23.39 -8.49
CA ASN A 382 31.90 23.93 -8.74
C ASN A 382 32.81 24.03 -7.49
N GLN A 383 34.12 24.16 -7.74
CA GLN A 383 35.19 24.45 -6.75
C GLN A 383 35.53 23.37 -5.70
N VAL A 384 36.02 22.22 -6.18
CA VAL A 384 37.21 21.62 -5.55
C VAL A 384 38.44 22.41 -6.03
N ALA A 385 38.80 23.47 -5.30
CA ALA A 385 40.06 24.20 -5.46
C ALA A 385 40.39 24.94 -4.15
N GLY A 386 41.38 24.45 -3.39
CA GLY A 386 41.71 25.03 -2.08
C GLY A 386 42.68 26.21 -2.16
N THR A 387 42.54 27.14 -1.21
CA THR A 387 43.67 27.83 -0.56
C THR A 387 43.16 28.44 0.75
N GLY A 388 43.97 28.36 1.81
CA GLY A 388 43.48 28.58 3.17
C GLY A 388 43.61 29.99 3.70
N TYR A 389 42.74 30.34 4.65
CA TYR A 389 43.03 31.33 5.68
C TYR A 389 42.31 30.98 6.99
N SER A 390 42.89 31.37 8.12
CA SER A 390 42.32 31.25 9.47
C SER A 390 42.70 32.52 10.23
N PRO A 391 41.79 33.13 11.02
CA PRO A 391 41.92 32.96 12.48
C PRO A 391 40.60 33.09 13.28
N GLY A 392 40.68 32.84 14.61
CA GLY A 392 39.70 33.29 15.62
C GLY A 392 38.59 32.27 15.94
N ALA A 393 38.68 31.37 16.92
CA ALA A 393 39.10 31.45 18.34
C ALA A 393 38.02 32.03 19.30
N ASN A 394 37.27 31.12 19.94
CA ASN A 394 36.85 31.10 21.36
C ASN A 394 35.78 29.98 21.52
N SER A 395 35.79 28.92 22.36
CA SER A 395 36.49 28.52 23.61
C SER A 395 35.59 28.47 24.86
N ALA A 396 34.81 27.39 25.03
CA ALA A 396 34.30 26.80 26.28
C ALA A 396 33.50 25.52 25.88
N VAL A 397 33.77 24.26 26.27
CA VAL A 397 34.26 23.58 27.50
C VAL A 397 33.14 23.27 28.51
N GLY A 398 33.02 21.99 28.91
CA GLY A 398 31.90 21.39 29.66
C GLY A 398 31.10 20.43 28.77
N ASP A 399 31.22 19.09 28.78
CA ASP A 399 31.56 18.12 29.84
C ASP A 399 30.62 18.14 31.06
N SER A 400 30.07 17.01 31.55
CA SER A 400 30.00 15.65 30.98
C SER A 400 29.00 14.75 31.77
N GLN A 401 28.36 13.78 31.09
CA GLN A 401 27.87 12.48 31.59
C GLN A 401 26.72 12.34 32.64
N ASN A 402 26.16 11.12 32.61
CA ASN A 402 25.29 10.39 33.57
C ASN A 402 23.81 10.85 33.71
N VAL A 403 22.75 10.07 33.39
CA VAL A 403 22.42 8.60 33.32
C VAL A 403 21.62 8.11 34.54
N THR A 404 20.66 7.19 34.30
CA THR A 404 19.66 6.57 35.20
C THR A 404 18.41 7.41 35.53
N SER A 405 17.20 6.86 35.77
CA SER A 405 16.53 5.63 35.25
C SER A 405 15.08 5.53 35.80
N ALA A 406 14.07 5.27 34.95
CA ALA A 406 12.78 4.60 35.24
C ALA A 406 11.91 4.63 33.96
N MET A 407 11.66 3.51 33.28
CA MET A 407 10.53 2.57 33.49
C MET A 407 9.16 3.22 33.20
N SER A 408 8.44 2.98 32.10
CA SER A 408 8.11 1.78 31.29
C SER A 408 6.71 1.24 31.61
N ASP A 409 5.70 1.64 30.83
CA ASP A 409 4.32 1.14 30.92
C ASP A 409 3.74 0.73 29.54
N SER A 410 4.62 0.23 28.66
CA SER A 410 4.26 -0.50 27.46
C SER A 410 5.28 -1.62 27.27
N GLY A 411 4.83 -2.88 27.31
CA GLY A 411 5.70 -4.08 27.27
C GLY A 411 6.34 -4.39 25.91
N LEU A 412 6.78 -3.37 25.19
CA LEU A 412 7.52 -3.48 23.93
C LEU A 412 8.95 -2.96 24.17
N PRO A 413 10.00 -3.62 23.64
CA PRO A 413 11.34 -3.05 23.62
C PRO A 413 11.33 -1.67 22.94
N PRO A 414 12.13 -0.70 23.41
CA PRO A 414 12.19 0.62 22.79
C PRO A 414 12.71 0.54 21.34
N ASP A 415 13.55 -0.45 21.06
CA ASP A 415 14.35 -0.56 19.83
C ASP A 415 13.55 -1.11 18.64
N PHE A 416 12.44 -1.83 18.89
CA PHE A 416 11.54 -2.35 17.83
C PHE A 416 10.40 -1.38 17.45
N ARG A 417 10.53 -0.10 17.81
CA ARG A 417 9.60 0.95 17.35
C ARG A 417 9.97 1.43 15.96
N LEU A 418 9.49 0.71 14.95
CA LEU A 418 9.38 1.16 13.55
C LEU A 418 8.78 2.57 13.54
N ALA A 419 9.63 3.58 13.33
CA ALA A 419 9.23 4.97 13.48
C ALA A 419 8.22 5.34 12.39
N ALA A 420 7.15 6.04 12.76
CA ALA A 420 6.24 6.68 11.80
C ALA A 420 6.91 7.91 11.16
N THR A 421 7.93 7.65 10.34
CA THR A 421 8.42 8.59 9.32
C THR A 421 7.25 8.91 8.37
N THR A 422 7.38 9.98 7.58
CA THR A 422 6.25 10.45 6.77
C THR A 422 5.79 9.45 5.71
N THR A 423 6.71 8.61 5.23
CA THR A 423 6.53 7.79 4.02
C THR A 423 7.38 6.51 4.00
N PRO A 424 7.53 5.67 5.05
CA PRO A 424 8.46 4.53 5.01
C PRO A 424 8.17 3.55 3.83
N PHE A 425 6.89 3.35 3.50
CA PHE A 425 6.47 2.59 2.31
C PHE A 425 6.47 3.39 0.99
N GLY A 426 6.48 4.72 1.04
CA GLY A 426 6.55 5.61 -0.12
C GLY A 426 7.99 5.88 -0.57
N ASP A 427 8.90 5.99 0.39
CA ASP A 427 10.34 6.08 0.18
C ASP A 427 10.83 4.74 -0.41
N ALA A 428 10.40 3.60 0.17
CA ALA A 428 10.59 2.28 -0.43
C ALA A 428 9.98 2.15 -1.84
N ALA A 429 8.85 2.79 -2.14
CA ALA A 429 8.27 2.80 -3.51
C ALA A 429 9.10 3.65 -4.49
N ALA A 430 9.64 4.78 -4.04
CA ALA A 430 10.51 5.65 -4.83
C ALA A 430 11.87 4.98 -5.10
N GLN A 431 12.46 4.36 -4.07
CA GLN A 431 13.67 3.53 -4.14
C GLN A 431 13.46 2.32 -5.08
N PHE A 432 12.34 1.61 -4.97
CA PHE A 432 12.02 0.48 -5.84
C PHE A 432 11.94 0.88 -7.33
N MET A 433 11.39 2.07 -7.63
CA MET A 433 11.40 2.62 -8.99
C MET A 433 12.81 3.03 -9.46
N ALA A 434 13.59 3.67 -8.59
CA ALA A 434 14.97 4.09 -8.88
C ALA A 434 15.88 2.89 -9.17
N ALA A 435 15.76 1.80 -8.40
CA ALA A 435 16.59 0.60 -8.49
C ALA A 435 16.09 -0.48 -9.47
N GLY A 436 15.15 -0.18 -10.38
CA GLY A 436 14.61 -1.23 -11.27
C GLY A 436 13.83 -0.86 -12.53
N ILE A 437 13.31 0.37 -12.69
CA ILE A 437 12.36 0.68 -13.78
C ILE A 437 12.71 2.00 -14.51
N GLY A 438 13.81 2.68 -14.15
CA GLY A 438 14.16 4.01 -14.68
C GLY A 438 15.44 4.10 -15.52
N THR A 439 16.54 3.48 -15.06
CA THR A 439 17.89 3.74 -15.57
C THR A 439 18.60 2.47 -16.06
N VAL A 440 19.41 2.62 -17.10
CA VAL A 440 20.29 1.56 -17.64
C VAL A 440 21.61 1.47 -16.86
N GLU A 441 21.95 2.53 -16.12
CA GLU A 441 23.19 2.62 -15.35
C GLU A 441 22.99 2.16 -13.91
N THR A 442 24.02 1.46 -13.43
CA THR A 442 24.18 0.85 -12.11
C THR A 442 24.06 1.87 -10.98
N ALA A 443 22.89 1.88 -10.32
CA ALA A 443 22.80 2.28 -8.92
C ALA A 443 22.96 1.03 -8.06
N ASP A 444 24.18 0.77 -7.56
CA ASP A 444 24.40 -0.15 -6.46
C ASP A 444 23.82 0.48 -5.18
N MET A 445 22.51 0.30 -5.03
CA MET A 445 21.74 0.75 -3.90
C MET A 445 21.71 -0.38 -2.86
N ASP A 446 22.33 -0.11 -1.71
CA ASP A 446 22.54 -1.05 -0.62
C ASP A 446 21.27 -1.21 0.24
N LEU A 447 20.27 -1.84 -0.39
CA LEU A 447 18.95 -2.05 0.18
C LEU A 447 18.99 -2.82 1.50
N ASP A 448 20.01 -3.64 1.74
CA ASP A 448 20.04 -4.53 2.91
C ASP A 448 20.31 -3.72 4.19
N GLU A 449 21.28 -2.79 4.18
CA GLU A 449 21.58 -1.98 5.37
C GLU A 449 20.47 -0.96 5.66
N GLU A 450 19.95 -0.26 4.65
CA GLU A 450 18.90 0.76 4.85
C GLU A 450 17.54 0.14 5.26
N PHE A 451 17.18 -1.03 4.71
CA PHE A 451 15.97 -1.76 5.09
C PHE A 451 16.06 -2.37 6.50
N MET A 452 17.22 -2.92 6.89
CA MET A 452 17.40 -3.48 8.23
C MET A 452 17.41 -2.38 9.31
N ASN A 453 17.98 -1.21 9.00
CA ASN A 453 17.85 -0.01 9.83
C ASN A 453 16.40 0.50 9.90
N LEU A 454 15.63 0.45 8.81
CA LEU A 454 14.19 0.80 8.81
C LEU A 454 13.38 -0.11 9.75
N LEU A 455 13.76 -1.38 9.89
CA LEU A 455 13.17 -2.34 10.82
C LEU A 455 13.63 -2.16 12.29
N GLY A 456 14.45 -1.13 12.60
CA GLY A 456 14.97 -0.86 13.94
C GLY A 456 16.10 -1.80 14.38
N GLY A 457 16.65 -2.58 13.46
CA GLY A 457 17.46 -3.75 13.77
C GLY A 457 18.95 -3.48 14.01
N ASN A 458 19.31 -3.07 15.23
CA ASN A 458 20.67 -3.29 15.74
C ASN A 458 20.91 -4.80 15.98
N PHE A 459 21.04 -5.56 14.89
CA PHE A 459 21.36 -6.99 14.91
C PHE A 459 22.89 -7.20 15.00
N GLU A 460 23.49 -6.81 16.13
CA GLU A 460 24.90 -7.16 16.41
C GLU A 460 25.03 -8.65 16.76
N SER A 461 25.57 -9.40 15.78
CA SER A 461 26.19 -10.75 15.84
C SER A 461 25.60 -11.81 16.78
#